data_AF-A0A7I0J6P1-F1
#
_entry.id   AF-A0A7I0J6P1-F1
#
_cell.length_a   1.000
_cell.length_b   1.000
_cell.length_c   1.000
_cell.angle_alpha   90.00
_cell.angle_beta   90.00
_cell.angle_gamma   90.00
#
_symmetry.space_group_name_H-M   'P 1'
#
loop_
_entity.id
_entity.type
_entity.pdbx_description
1 polymer ?
#
loop_
_entity_poly.entity_id
_entity_poly.type
_entity_poly.pdbx_seq_one_letter_code
_entity_poly.pdbx_strand_id
1 'polypeptide(L)' 'MKKLLEISLGIVTSVGGFLEVGSMTTAAQAGATFGFTLIWAILLGTICIMFLVEMAGR' A
#
# COMPACT_ATOMS: atom_id res chain seq x y z
N MET A 1 0.20 20.89 -14.14
CA MET A 1 1.09 19.95 -14.88
C MET A 1 2.02 19.17 -13.95
N LYS A 2 2.95 19.80 -13.21
CA LYS A 2 3.96 19.08 -12.40
C LYS A 2 3.39 18.20 -11.26
N LYS A 3 2.47 18.73 -10.44
CA LYS A 3 1.81 17.98 -9.34
C LYS A 3 1.02 16.76 -9.81
N LEU A 4 0.36 16.83 -10.96
CA LEU A 4 -0.38 15.69 -11.52
C LEU A 4 0.57 14.56 -11.93
N LEU A 5 1.73 14.92 -12.49
CA LEU A 5 2.76 13.96 -12.89
C LEU A 5 3.42 13.30 -11.68
N GLU A 6 3.70 14.05 -10.60
CA GLU A 6 4.18 13.50 -9.32
C GLU A 6 3.17 12.53 -8.68
N ILE A 7 1.89 12.89 -8.66
CA ILE A 7 0.84 12.01 -8.12
C ILE A 7 0.72 10.74 -8.97
N SER A 8 0.71 10.86 -10.30
CA SER A 8 0.66 9.70 -11.19
C SER A 8 1.89 8.79 -11.02
N LEU A 9 3.08 9.36 -10.85
CA LEU A 9 4.31 8.60 -10.61
C LEU A 9 4.24 7.88 -9.26
N GLY A 10 3.81 8.56 -8.20
CA GLY A 10 3.62 7.97 -6.88
C GLY A 10 2.58 6.83 -6.86
N ILE A 11 1.48 6.97 -7.59
CA ILE A 11 0.46 5.91 -7.73
C ILE A 11 1.04 4.71 -8.48
N VAL A 12 1.72 4.93 -9.61
CA VAL A 12 2.34 3.83 -10.39
C VAL A 12 3.39 3.09 -9.57
N THR A 13 4.25 3.82 -8.84
CA THR A 13 5.23 3.22 -7.93
C THR A 13 4.56 2.45 -6.79
N SER A 14 3.45 2.95 -6.26
CA SER A 14 2.73 2.29 -5.17
C SER A 14 2.02 1.01 -5.63
N VAL A 15 1.41 1.03 -6.81
CA VAL A 15 0.75 -0.16 -7.39
C VAL A 15 1.78 -1.22 -7.75
N GLY A 16 2.91 -0.83 -8.35
CA GLY A 16 3.97 -1.78 -8.69
C GLY A 16 4.77 -2.32 -7.49
N GLY A 17 4.92 -1.53 -6.42
CA GLY A 17 5.77 -1.88 -5.28
C GLY A 17 5.06 -2.41 -4.04
N PHE A 18 3.77 -2.12 -3.86
CA PHE A 18 3.03 -2.50 -2.63
C PHE A 18 1.70 -3.22 -2.92
N LEU A 19 1.01 -2.88 -4.00
CA LEU A 19 -0.27 -3.48 -4.38
C LEU A 19 -0.10 -4.50 -5.51
N GLU A 20 0.55 -5.62 -5.17
CA GLU A 20 0.82 -6.73 -6.09
C GLU A 20 0.03 -7.99 -5.72
N VAL A 21 0.08 -9.00 -6.60
CA VAL A 21 -0.64 -10.28 -6.41
C VAL A 21 -0.23 -10.97 -5.10
N GLY A 22 1.03 -10.83 -4.66
CA GLY A 22 1.51 -11.42 -3.40
C GLY A 22 0.83 -10.82 -2.16
N SER A 23 0.72 -9.49 -2.10
CA SER A 23 0.05 -8.82 -0.98
C SER A 23 -1.46 -9.07 -0.99
N MET A 24 -2.08 -9.13 -2.17
CA MET A 24 -3.51 -9.49 -2.31
C MET A 24 -3.81 -10.93 -1.85
N THR A 25 -3.02 -11.91 -2.28
CA THR A 25 -3.21 -13.32 -1.89
C THR A 25 -2.96 -13.54 -0.40
N THR A 26 -1.96 -12.86 0.17
CA THR A 26 -1.69 -12.88 1.62
C THR A 26 -2.85 -12.27 2.42
N ALA A 27 -3.38 -11.12 2.00
CA ALA A 27 -4.51 -10.49 2.66
C ALA A 27 -5.78 -11.36 2.57
N ALA A 28 -6.03 -11.99 1.41
CA ALA A 28 -7.16 -12.91 1.23
C ALA A 28 -7.03 -14.16 2.11
N GLN A 29 -5.85 -14.77 2.16
CA GLN A 29 -5.60 -15.95 2.98
C GLN A 29 -5.64 -15.62 4.48
N ALA A 30 -5.03 -14.52 4.91
CA ALA A 30 -5.10 -14.03 6.28
C ALA A 30 -6.55 -13.70 6.70
N GLY A 31 -7.34 -13.11 5.80
CA GLY A 31 -8.76 -12.85 6.03
C GLY A 31 -9.58 -14.13 6.14
N ALA A 32 -9.27 -15.16 5.37
CA ALA A 32 -9.92 -16.47 5.47
C ALA A 32 -9.57 -17.21 6.78
N THR A 33 -8.34 -17.06 7.28
CA THR A 33 -7.87 -17.75 8.50
C THR A 33 -8.21 -17.00 9.79
N PHE A 34 -8.07 -15.67 9.80
CA PHE A 34 -8.18 -14.84 11.01
C PHE A 34 -9.40 -13.89 10.99
N GLY A 35 -10.22 -13.95 9.94
CA GLY A 35 -11.33 -13.03 9.73
C GLY A 35 -10.86 -11.58 9.65
N PHE A 36 -11.57 -10.68 10.33
CA PHE A 36 -11.26 -9.25 10.36
C PHE A 36 -10.26 -8.85 11.44
N THR A 37 -9.71 -9.80 12.21
CA THR A 37 -8.77 -9.51 13.31
C THR A 37 -7.50 -8.81 12.84
N LEU A 38 -7.05 -9.08 11.60
CA LEU A 38 -5.81 -8.54 11.04
C LEU A 38 -5.96 -7.18 10.34
N ILE A 39 -7.14 -6.55 10.36
CA ILE A 39 -7.38 -5.23 9.75
C ILE A 39 -6.41 -4.17 10.27
N TRP A 40 -6.05 -4.24 11.55
CA TRP A 40 -5.16 -3.26 12.15
C TRP A 40 -3.75 -3.30 11.57
N ALA A 41 -3.27 -4.49 11.16
CA ALA A 41 -1.98 -4.63 10.49
C ALA A 41 -1.99 -3.97 9.10
N ILE A 42 -3.10 -4.05 8.37
CA ILE A 42 -3.27 -3.37 7.07
C ILE A 42 -3.26 -1.85 7.25
N LEU A 43 -3.95 -1.34 8.27
CA LEU A 43 -3.92 0.09 8.61
C LEU A 43 -2.51 0.57 8.98
N LEU A 44 -1.81 -0.16 9.84
CA LEU A 44 -0.43 0.15 10.23
C LEU A 44 0.50 0.19 9.00
N GLY A 45 0.43 -0.84 8.15
CA GLY A 45 1.24 -0.90 6.92
C GLY A 45 0.95 0.27 5.97
N THR A 46 -0.32 0.66 5.85
CA THR A 46 -0.72 1.83 5.03
C THR A 46 -0.09 3.12 5.56
N ILE A 47 -0.08 3.33 6.88
CA ILE A 47 0.56 4.50 7.50
C ILE A 47 2.07 4.50 7.24
N CYS A 48 2.75 3.36 7.38
CA CYS A 48 4.18 3.25 7.09
C CYS A 48 4.51 3.59 5.63
N ILE A 49 3.69 3.12 4.68
CA ILE A 49 3.87 3.42 3.25
C ILE A 49 3.63 4.92 2.99
N MET A 50 2.61 5.53 3.60
CA MET A 50 2.37 6.98 3.48
C MET A 50 3.62 7.78 3.86
N PHE A 51 4.24 7.47 5.00
CA PHE A 51 5.48 8.14 5.41
C PHE A 51 6.63 7.91 4.43
N LEU A 52 6.77 6.69 3.92
CA LEU A 52 7.84 6.36 2.97
C LEU A 52 7.65 7.10 1.63
N VAL A 53 6.41 7.17 1.14
CA VAL A 53 6.07 7.92 -0.08
C VAL A 53 6.30 9.42 0.13
N GLU A 54 5.96 9.96 1.29
CA GLU A 54 6.23 11.37 1.61
C GLU A 54 7.73 11.68 1.67
N MET A 55 8.55 10.77 2.19
CA MET A 55 10.02 10.91 2.17
C MET A 55 10.60 10.76 0.76
N ALA A 56 10.03 9.88 -0.08
CA ALA A 56 10.53 9.61 -1.42
C ALA A 56 10.10 10.64 -2.47
N GLY A 57 8.94 11.29 -2.28
CA GLY A 57 8.40 12.30 -3.19
C GLY A 57 8.91 13.72 -2.95
N ARG A 58 9.66 13.95 -1.87
CA ARG A 58 10.17 15.26 -1.45
C ARG A 58 11.62 15.42 -1.88
#